data_AF-A0A527N5L4-F1
#
_entry.id   AF-A0A527N5L4-F1
#
_cell.length_a   1.000
_cell.length_b   1.000
_cell.length_c   1.000
_cell.angle_alpha   90.00
_cell.angle_beta   90.00
_cell.angle_gamma   90.00
#
_symmetry.space_group_name_H-M   'P 1'
#
loop_
_entity.id
_entity.type
_entity.pdbx_description
1 polymer ?
#
loop_
_entity_poly.entity_id
_entity_poly.type
_entity_poly.pdbx_seq_one_letter_code
_entity_poly.pdbx_strand_id
1 'polypeptide(L)'
;MACQASTAQEMSYGEAEYLNSCAVCHGLHGKGDGPLGNVLLKRPADLTRLSERNGGSFPYSRVFATIDGRFALPSHGDREMPVWGRQFL
;
A
#
# COMPACT_ATOMS: atom_id res chain seq x y z
N MET A 1 -42.24 13.92 -7.21
CA MET A 1 -41.14 14.15 -6.25
C MET A 1 -40.19 12.97 -6.37
N ALA A 2 -39.04 13.13 -7.04
CA ALA A 2 -38.07 12.04 -7.20
C ALA A 2 -37.02 12.14 -6.08
N CYS A 3 -36.92 11.09 -5.25
CA CYS A 3 -35.81 10.93 -4.32
C CYS A 3 -34.55 10.59 -5.11
N GLN A 4 -33.60 11.52 -5.15
CA GLN A 4 -32.25 11.21 -5.63
C GLN A 4 -31.55 10.41 -4.53
N ALA A 5 -31.21 9.16 -4.81
CA ALA A 5 -30.27 8.41 -3.99
C ALA A 5 -28.90 9.09 -4.14
N SER A 6 -28.38 9.60 -3.03
CA SER A 6 -27.00 10.04 -2.92
C SER A 6 -26.11 8.84 -3.23
N THR A 7 -25.37 8.88 -4.34
CA THR A 7 -24.38 7.84 -4.64
C THR A 7 -23.17 8.10 -3.75
N ALA A 8 -23.13 7.47 -2.58
CA ALA A 8 -21.85 7.21 -1.94
C ALA A 8 -21.04 6.36 -2.94
N GLN A 9 -19.89 6.83 -3.38
CA GLN A 9 -18.97 5.99 -4.14
C GLN A 9 -18.54 4.86 -3.20
N GLU A 10 -19.10 3.68 -3.42
CA GLU A 10 -18.68 2.45 -2.76
C GLU A 10 -17.18 2.28 -2.97
N MET A 11 -16.42 2.42 -1.89
CA MET A 11 -14.98 2.19 -1.92
C MET A 11 -14.73 0.73 -2.27
N SER A 12 -13.78 0.47 -3.16
CA SER A 12 -13.38 -0.91 -3.42
C SER A 12 -12.76 -1.52 -2.16
N TYR A 13 -12.86 -2.84 -2.01
CA TYR A 13 -12.19 -3.55 -0.91
C TYR A 13 -10.69 -3.23 -0.84
N GLY A 14 -10.01 -3.17 -1.99
CA GLY A 14 -8.58 -2.83 -2.05
C GLY A 14 -8.28 -1.38 -1.65
N GLU A 15 -9.18 -0.44 -1.93
CA GLU A 15 -9.05 0.95 -1.49
C GLU A 15 -9.25 1.08 0.02
N ALA A 16 -10.29 0.45 0.57
CA ALA A 16 -10.53 0.42 2.01
C ALA A 16 -9.34 -0.18 2.76
N GLU A 17 -8.81 -1.29 2.25
CA GLU A 17 -7.66 -1.95 2.84
C GLU A 17 -6.38 -1.11 2.74
N TYR A 18 -6.16 -0.46 1.60
CA TYR A 18 -5.03 0.45 1.44
C TYR A 18 -5.07 1.58 2.48
N LEU A 19 -6.24 2.19 2.70
CA LEU A 19 -6.40 3.26 3.68
C LEU A 19 -6.22 2.78 5.11
N ASN A 20 -6.73 1.59 5.44
CA ASN A 20 -6.61 1.00 6.77
C ASN A 20 -5.17 0.62 7.12
N SER A 21 -4.42 0.11 6.15
CA SER A 21 -3.24 -0.72 6.41
C SER A 21 -1.95 -0.15 5.80
N CYS A 22 -2.04 0.53 4.66
CA CYS A 22 -0.89 0.96 3.86
C CYS A 22 -0.65 2.48 3.95
N ALA A 23 -1.71 3.28 4.01
CA ALA A 23 -1.65 4.73 3.90
C ALA A 23 -0.91 5.41 5.06
N VAL A 24 -0.85 4.78 6.24
CA VAL A 24 -0.10 5.32 7.40
C VAL A 24 1.40 5.48 7.10
N CYS A 25 1.95 4.66 6.22
CA CYS A 25 3.35 4.73 5.77
C CYS A 25 3.46 5.33 4.35
N HIS A 26 2.64 4.86 3.43
CA HIS A 26 2.75 5.24 2.01
C HIS A 26 1.95 6.51 1.64
N GLY A 27 1.17 7.08 2.56
CA GLY A 27 0.33 8.25 2.35
C GLY A 27 -0.99 7.90 1.66
N LEU A 28 -1.97 8.80 1.71
CA LEU A 28 -3.30 8.59 1.11
C LEU A 28 -3.26 8.30 -0.39
N HIS A 29 -2.20 8.79 -1.07
CA HIS A 29 -2.03 8.65 -2.51
C HIS A 29 -0.85 7.76 -2.92
N GLY A 30 -0.24 7.03 -1.96
CA GLY A 30 0.85 6.10 -2.28
C GLY A 30 2.19 6.74 -2.60
N LYS A 31 2.42 8.00 -2.23
CA LYS A 31 3.65 8.76 -2.57
C LYS A 31 4.78 8.59 -1.55
N GLY A 32 4.61 7.72 -0.56
CA GLY A 32 5.58 7.52 0.51
C GLY A 32 5.67 8.72 1.45
N ASP A 33 4.58 9.47 1.61
CA ASP A 33 4.43 10.68 2.40
C ASP A 33 3.42 10.50 3.56
N GLY A 34 3.23 9.25 4.00
CA GLY A 34 2.39 8.95 5.16
C GLY A 34 2.96 9.54 6.45
N PRO A 35 2.13 9.70 7.49
CA PRO A 35 2.52 10.31 8.77
C PRO A 35 3.73 9.64 9.43
N LEU A 36 3.95 8.33 9.22
CA LEU A 36 5.12 7.64 9.75
C LEU A 36 6.38 7.80 8.89
N GLY A 37 6.31 8.40 7.71
CA GLY A 37 7.45 8.53 6.79
C GLY A 37 8.68 9.24 7.38
N ASN A 38 8.48 10.13 8.34
CA ASN A 38 9.55 10.91 8.98
C ASN A 38 10.20 10.23 10.19
N VAL A 39 9.57 9.19 10.75
CA VAL A 39 10.11 8.45 11.92
C VAL A 39 10.78 7.13 11.52
N LEU A 40 10.62 6.71 10.27
CA LEU A 40 11.26 5.53 9.72
C LEU A 40 12.70 5.83 9.29
N LEU A 41 13.60 4.87 9.49
CA LEU A 41 15.00 4.97 9.05
C LEU A 41 15.13 5.18 7.54
N LYS A 42 14.20 4.62 6.77
CA LYS A 42 14.10 4.82 5.33
C LYS A 42 12.69 5.25 4.97
N ARG A 43 12.60 6.27 4.13
CA ARG A 43 11.33 6.74 3.59
C ARG A 43 10.61 5.61 2.82
N PRO A 44 9.31 5.37 3.07
CA PRO A 44 8.50 4.45 2.29
C PRO A 44 8.52 4.78 0.79
N ALA A 45 8.43 3.75 -0.06
CA ALA A 45 8.47 3.91 -1.50
C ALA A 45 7.23 4.65 -2.05
N ASP A 46 7.43 5.43 -3.10
CA ASP A 46 6.36 5.92 -3.98
C ASP A 46 5.82 4.77 -4.83
N LEU A 47 4.65 4.24 -4.45
CA LEU A 47 3.97 3.12 -5.07
C LEU A 47 3.37 3.49 -6.42
N THR A 48 3.12 4.79 -6.67
CA THR A 48 2.54 5.26 -7.94
C THR A 48 3.48 5.04 -9.13
N ARG A 49 4.78 4.89 -8.85
CA ARG A 49 5.83 4.66 -9.85
C ARG A 49 6.17 3.19 -10.08
N LEU A 50 5.44 2.25 -9.46
CA LEU A 50 5.76 0.83 -9.59
C LEU A 50 5.72 0.36 -11.04
N SER A 51 4.68 0.72 -11.80
CA SER A 51 4.59 0.32 -13.21
C SER A 51 5.68 0.96 -14.04
N GLU A 52 5.92 2.26 -13.89
CA GLU A 52 6.99 2.99 -14.59
C GLU A 52 8.37 2.32 -14.38
N ARG A 53 8.71 1.98 -13.13
CA ARG A 53 9.96 1.32 -12.76
C ARG A 53 10.08 -0.12 -13.25
N ASN A 54 8.99 -0.72 -13.72
CA ASN A 54 8.93 -2.09 -14.22
C ASN A 54 8.45 -2.11 -15.69
N GLY A 55 8.91 -1.14 -16.49
CA GLY A 55 8.68 -1.13 -17.94
C GLY A 55 7.24 -0.87 -18.34
N GLY A 56 6.50 -0.10 -17.53
CA GLY A 56 5.07 0.19 -17.73
C GLY A 56 4.13 -0.89 -17.20
N SER A 57 4.64 -2.04 -16.76
CA SER A 57 3.83 -3.14 -16.25
C SER A 57 3.84 -3.18 -14.73
N PHE A 58 2.66 -3.35 -14.12
CA PHE A 58 2.58 -3.49 -12.67
C PHE A 58 3.15 -4.85 -12.22
N PRO A 59 4.17 -4.88 -11.34
CA PRO A 59 4.86 -6.12 -10.96
C PRO A 59 4.08 -6.89 -9.87
N TYR A 60 2.89 -7.38 -10.21
CA TYR A 60 1.93 -7.96 -9.25
C TYR A 60 2.55 -9.02 -8.33
N SER A 61 3.23 -10.02 -8.90
CA SER A 61 3.84 -11.12 -8.14
C SER A 61 4.88 -10.64 -7.13
N ARG A 62 5.71 -9.65 -7.50
CA ARG A 62 6.70 -9.05 -6.62
C ARG A 62 6.05 -8.24 -5.50
N VAL A 63 5.00 -7.47 -5.81
CA VAL A 63 4.27 -6.70 -4.80
C VAL A 63 3.61 -7.64 -3.79
N PHE A 64 2.92 -8.67 -4.26
CA PHE A 64 2.27 -9.65 -3.42
C PHE A 64 3.28 -10.39 -2.52
N ALA A 65 4.42 -10.84 -3.08
CA ALA A 65 5.50 -11.45 -2.32
C ALA A 65 6.15 -10.50 -1.30
N THR A 66 6.11 -9.19 -1.54
CA THR A 66 6.60 -8.20 -0.56
C THR A 66 5.61 -8.04 0.60
N ILE A 67 4.31 -8.04 0.32
CA ILE A 67 3.24 -7.90 1.33
C ILE A 67 3.19 -9.14 2.25
N ASP A 68 3.31 -10.34 1.69
CA ASP A 68 3.26 -11.59 2.46
C ASP A 68 4.62 -12.01 3.07
N GLY A 69 5.67 -11.20 2.84
CA GLY A 69 6.99 -11.40 3.45
C GLY A 69 7.89 -12.41 2.75
N ARG A 70 7.48 -12.99 1.60
CA ARG A 70 8.35 -13.84 0.77
C ARG A 70 9.51 -13.07 0.11
N PHE A 71 9.40 -11.75 0.01
CA PHE A 71 10.44 -10.86 -0.49
C PHE A 71 10.93 -9.91 0.61
N ALA A 72 12.01 -10.30 1.29
CA ALA A 72 12.64 -9.46 2.31
C ALA A 72 13.45 -8.33 1.66
N LEU A 73 13.01 -7.09 1.83
CA LEU A 73 13.81 -5.92 1.49
C LEU A 73 14.72 -5.55 2.68
N PRO A 74 16.06 -5.48 2.50
CA PRO A 74 17.03 -5.21 3.59
C PRO A 74 16.78 -3.91 4.37
N SER A 75 16.00 -2.99 3.80
CA SER A 75 15.71 -1.69 4.40
C SER A 75 14.61 -1.68 5.46
N HIS A 76 14.04 -2.84 5.81
CA HIS A 76 12.96 -2.98 6.80
C HIS A 76 13.39 -3.82 8.03
N GLY A 77 14.70 -3.98 8.27
CA GLY A 77 15.23 -4.82 9.36
C GLY A 77 14.81 -6.30 9.25
N ASP A 78 15.01 -7.04 10.33
CA ASP A 78 14.51 -8.42 10.47
C ASP A 78 12.99 -8.38 10.66
N ARG A 79 12.26 -8.33 9.54
CA ARG A 79 10.80 -8.51 9.46
C ARG A 79 9.95 -7.42 10.12
N GLU A 80 10.22 -6.15 9.84
CA GLU A 80 9.24 -5.06 10.08
C GLU A 80 8.20 -4.88 8.94
N MET A 81 7.83 -5.97 8.26
CA MET A 81 6.45 -6.11 7.78
C MET A 81 5.74 -7.18 8.63
N PRO A 82 5.52 -6.97 9.95
CA PRO A 82 4.98 -8.01 10.83
C PRO A 82 3.44 -7.97 10.90
N VAL A 83 2.77 -7.02 10.25
CA VAL A 83 1.32 -6.80 10.41
C VAL A 83 0.48 -7.50 9.33
N TRP A 84 0.95 -7.60 8.09
CA TRP A 84 0.07 -7.94 6.96
C TRP A 84 0.18 -9.38 6.45
N GLY A 85 1.32 -10.04 6.64
CA GLY A 85 1.51 -11.42 6.14
C GLY A 85 0.55 -12.45 6.75
N ARG A 86 -0.07 -12.15 7.91
CA ARG A 86 -1.14 -12.98 8.52
C ARG A 86 -2.56 -12.54 8.16
N GLN A 87 -2.75 -11.35 7.56
CA GLN A 87 -4.06 -10.74 7.34
C GLN A 87 -4.51 -10.82 5.86
N PHE A 88 -3.57 -11.01 4.92
CA PHE A 88 -3.85 -11.19 3.49
C PHE A 88 -3.54 -12.60 2.95
N LEU A 89 -3.26 -13.55 3.85
CA LEU A 89 -3.25 -14.99 3.57
C LEU A 89 -4.53 -15.61 4.12
#